data_AF-A0A285KFY3-F1
#
_entry.id   AF-A0A285KFY3-F1
#
_cell.length_a   1.000
_cell.length_b   1.000
_cell.length_c   1.000
_cell.angle_alpha   90.00
_cell.angle_beta   90.00
_cell.angle_gamma   90.00
#
_symmetry.space_group_name_H-M   'P 1'
#
loop_
_entity.id
_entity.type
_entity.pdbx_description
1 polymer ?
#
loop_
_entity_poly.entity_id
_entity_poly.type
_entity_poly.pdbx_seq_one_letter_code
_entity_poly.pdbx_strand_id
1 'polypeptide(L)'
;MKPKFALAALFLVVVEGLSLKEFLPLPLAVLIAAAWAAGICFAAHRASRRPRLSLWLEEGLVAFGCLTMALLAFGGAIGLLMLGTALDSSSITGETMVTMFLPSIPIAIAANVPTELFVIPGLLILAWRPGPRRVLVVAAAALYFVHRIWTYLVFAPDRLDFAAAERSTTPLSPAERTEFAQALHVDDPRWILNVLIFAALLGAAFCSRFDVGRAFDQKPSEVRG
;
A
#
# COMPACT_ATOMS: atom_id res chain seq x y z
N MET A 1 17.45 15.80 12.33
CA MET A 1 16.15 15.63 11.65
C MET A 1 15.16 15.02 12.65
N LYS A 2 13.90 15.50 12.77
CA LYS A 2 12.92 14.88 13.69
C LYS A 2 12.61 13.45 13.23
N PRO A 3 12.39 12.48 14.13
CA PRO A 3 12.28 11.06 13.79
C PRO A 3 11.21 10.75 12.73
N LYS A 4 10.09 11.48 12.74
CA LYS A 4 9.01 11.33 11.76
C LYS A 4 9.41 11.57 10.30
N PHE A 5 10.26 12.57 10.06
CA PHE A 5 10.75 12.87 8.72
C PHE A 5 11.81 11.86 8.28
N ALA A 6 12.62 11.37 9.23
CA ALA A 6 13.59 10.31 8.95
C ALA A 6 12.91 9.03 8.49
N LEU A 7 11.86 8.60 9.20
CA LEU A 7 11.12 7.39 8.86
C LEU A 7 10.38 7.52 7.53
N ALA A 8 9.70 8.66 7.30
CA ALA A 8 9.02 8.90 6.03
C ALA A 8 9.98 8.95 4.84
N ALA A 9 11.14 9.60 5.01
CA ALA A 9 12.16 9.66 3.98
C ALA A 9 12.79 8.29 3.72
N LEU A 10 13.15 7.54 4.77
CA LEU A 10 13.68 6.19 4.64
C LEU A 10 12.70 5.28 3.91
N PHE A 11 11.42 5.32 4.30
CA PHE A 11 10.35 4.57 3.65
C PHE A 11 10.34 4.87 2.15
N LEU A 12 10.22 6.15 1.77
CA LEU A 12 10.13 6.56 0.37
C LEU A 12 11.39 6.22 -0.42
N VAL A 13 12.59 6.50 0.12
CA VAL A 13 13.85 6.24 -0.60
C VAL A 13 14.03 4.76 -0.91
N VAL A 14 13.71 3.88 0.03
CA VAL A 14 13.87 2.43 -0.17
C VAL A 14 12.77 1.89 -1.07
N VAL A 15 11.50 2.20 -0.79
CA VAL A 15 10.36 1.67 -1.54
C VAL A 15 10.39 2.15 -2.99
N GLU A 16 10.53 3.45 -3.22
CA GLU A 16 10.59 4.01 -4.57
C GLU A 16 11.91 3.70 -5.27
N GLY A 17 13.02 3.64 -4.54
CA GLY A 17 14.30 3.22 -5.10
C GLY A 17 14.24 1.79 -5.65
N LEU A 18 13.57 0.88 -4.93
CA LEU A 18 13.33 -0.48 -5.39
C LEU A 18 12.31 -0.56 -6.53
N SER A 19 11.26 0.26 -6.50
CA SER A 19 10.27 0.35 -7.59
C SER A 19 10.89 0.83 -8.90
N LEU A 20 11.71 1.89 -8.83
CA LEU A 20 12.31 2.53 -10.00
C LEU A 20 13.52 1.79 -10.57
N LYS A 21 14.16 0.88 -9.80
CA LYS A 21 15.35 0.14 -10.28
C LYS A 21 15.06 -0.71 -11.52
N GLU A 22 13.80 -1.10 -11.73
CA GLU A 22 13.36 -1.87 -12.90
C GLU A 22 13.45 -1.05 -14.19
N PHE A 23 13.47 0.28 -14.08
CA PHE A 23 13.48 1.20 -15.23
C PHE A 23 14.74 2.06 -15.31
N LEU A 24 15.45 2.23 -14.20
CA LEU A 24 16.59 3.14 -14.06
C LEU A 24 17.74 2.47 -13.32
N PRO A 25 19.01 2.84 -13.60
CA PRO A 25 20.14 2.41 -12.79
C PRO A 25 19.94 2.79 -11.32
N LEU A 26 20.29 1.88 -10.41
CA LEU A 26 20.03 2.03 -8.97
C LEU A 26 20.45 3.38 -8.38
N PRO A 27 21.63 3.97 -8.71
CA PRO A 27 21.99 5.29 -8.19
C PRO A 27 21.00 6.39 -8.59
N LEU A 28 20.50 6.36 -9.83
CA LEU A 28 19.53 7.35 -10.32
C LEU A 28 18.14 7.12 -9.69
N ALA A 29 17.71 5.87 -9.57
CA ALA A 29 16.47 5.50 -8.88
C ALA A 29 16.45 6.03 -7.44
N VAL A 30 17.53 5.80 -6.69
CA VAL A 30 17.68 6.28 -5.30
C VAL A 30 17.70 7.81 -5.24
N LEU A 31 18.37 8.49 -6.18
CA LEU A 31 18.40 9.96 -6.22
C LEU A 31 17.02 10.56 -6.48
N ILE A 32 16.24 10.00 -7.41
CA ILE A 32 14.87 10.42 -7.71
C ILE A 32 13.97 10.16 -6.49
N ALA A 33 14.08 8.98 -5.88
CA ALA A 33 13.35 8.63 -4.67
C ALA A 33 13.68 9.58 -3.51
N ALA A 34 14.94 9.96 -3.34
CA ALA A 34 15.39 10.93 -2.33
C ALA A 34 14.86 12.34 -2.61
N ALA A 35 14.88 12.79 -3.87
CA ALA A 35 14.30 14.08 -4.26
C ALA A 35 12.79 14.12 -3.99
N TRP A 36 12.08 13.03 -4.30
CA TRP A 36 10.67 12.89 -4.01
C TRP A 36 10.38 12.89 -2.52
N ALA A 37 11.15 12.13 -1.74
CA ALA A 37 11.07 12.09 -0.28
C ALA A 37 11.23 13.49 0.34
N ALA A 38 12.17 14.29 -0.17
CA ALA A 38 12.34 15.67 0.26
C ALA A 38 11.10 16.53 -0.06
N GLY A 39 10.53 16.38 -1.26
CA GLY A 39 9.31 17.06 -1.68
C GLY A 39 8.10 16.73 -0.79
N ILE A 40 7.86 15.46 -0.52
CA ILE A 40 6.77 15.00 0.37
C ILE A 40 7.00 15.50 1.80
N CYS A 41 8.22 15.38 2.33
CA CYS A 41 8.54 15.88 3.67
C CYS A 41 8.30 17.39 3.78
N PHE A 42 8.69 18.16 2.76
CA PHE A 42 8.45 19.60 2.70
C PHE A 42 6.96 19.94 2.64
N ALA A 43 6.20 19.28 1.77
CA ALA A 43 4.76 19.49 1.62
C ALA A 43 4.01 19.14 2.91
N ALA A 44 4.30 17.99 3.52
CA ALA A 44 3.71 17.56 4.78
C ALA A 44 4.08 18.49 5.94
N HIS A 45 5.33 18.98 5.99
CA HIS A 45 5.74 19.99 6.97
C HIS A 45 4.94 21.28 6.81
N ARG A 46 4.80 21.79 5.58
CA ARG A 46 4.00 22.99 5.29
C ARG A 46 2.53 22.79 5.66
N ALA A 47 1.96 21.63 5.37
CA ALA A 47 0.59 21.28 5.75
C ALA A 47 0.41 21.19 7.27
N SER A 48 1.39 20.63 7.99
CA SER A 48 1.35 20.49 9.45
C SER A 48 1.31 21.83 10.20
N ARG A 49 1.75 22.91 9.56
CA ARG A 49 1.68 24.29 10.10
C ARG A 49 0.27 24.89 10.02
N ARG A 50 -0.67 24.27 9.30
CA ARG A 50 -2.05 24.73 9.12
C ARG A 50 -2.99 23.77 9.85
N PRO A 51 -3.50 24.10 11.06
CA PRO A 51 -4.21 23.15 11.91
C PRO A 51 -5.39 22.44 11.23
N ARG A 52 -6.25 23.20 10.54
CA ARG A 52 -7.40 22.65 9.82
C ARG A 52 -6.98 21.72 8.68
N LEU A 53 -6.01 22.15 7.86
CA LEU A 53 -5.52 21.34 6.74
C LEU A 53 -4.83 20.06 7.23
N SER A 54 -3.99 20.16 8.25
CA SER A 54 -3.32 19.01 8.86
C SER A 54 -4.31 17.99 9.39
N LEU A 55 -5.40 18.45 10.01
CA LEU A 55 -6.48 17.58 10.49
C LEU A 55 -7.15 16.86 9.32
N TRP A 56 -7.63 17.60 8.33
CA TRP A 56 -8.30 17.01 7.15
C TRP A 56 -7.43 16.03 6.39
N LEU A 57 -6.14 16.34 6.21
CA LEU A 57 -5.20 15.44 5.54
C LEU A 57 -4.91 14.19 6.39
N GLU A 58 -4.71 14.32 7.69
CA GLU A 58 -4.49 13.16 8.57
C GLU A 58 -5.67 12.17 8.49
N GLU A 59 -6.90 12.66 8.60
CA GLU A 59 -8.11 11.83 8.56
C GLU A 59 -8.37 11.28 7.15
N GLY A 60 -8.21 12.10 6.11
CA GLY A 60 -8.36 11.69 4.73
C GLY A 60 -7.37 10.61 4.31
N LEU A 61 -6.10 10.72 4.75
CA LEU A 61 -5.08 9.69 4.46
C LEU A 61 -5.36 8.40 5.23
N VAL A 62 -5.86 8.44 6.47
CA VAL A 62 -6.29 7.23 7.18
C VAL A 62 -7.46 6.57 6.44
N ALA A 63 -8.49 7.34 6.09
CA ALA A 63 -9.67 6.80 5.39
C ALA A 63 -9.29 6.19 4.03
N PHE A 64 -8.47 6.89 3.24
CA PHE A 64 -7.99 6.39 1.97
C PHE A 64 -7.10 5.15 2.14
N GLY A 65 -6.20 5.15 3.14
CA GLY A 65 -5.39 3.99 3.48
C GLY A 65 -6.23 2.77 3.86
N CYS A 66 -7.29 2.95 4.67
CA CYS A 66 -8.24 1.89 4.99
C CYS A 66 -8.93 1.34 3.75
N LEU A 67 -9.45 2.22 2.88
CA LEU A 67 -10.12 1.82 1.66
C LEU A 67 -9.19 1.01 0.75
N THR A 68 -7.99 1.52 0.51
CA THR A 68 -7.00 0.83 -0.34
C THR A 68 -6.60 -0.52 0.25
N MET A 69 -6.31 -0.59 1.56
CA MET A 69 -5.93 -1.86 2.19
C MET A 69 -7.08 -2.87 2.19
N ALA A 70 -8.33 -2.43 2.38
CA ALA A 70 -9.49 -3.30 2.26
C ALA A 70 -9.63 -3.86 0.84
N LEU A 71 -9.51 -3.01 -0.19
CA LEU A 71 -9.58 -3.44 -1.58
C LEU A 71 -8.45 -4.44 -1.92
N LEU A 72 -7.22 -4.17 -1.49
CA LEU A 72 -6.07 -5.06 -1.73
C LEU A 72 -6.15 -6.36 -0.94
N ALA A 73 -6.67 -6.33 0.29
CA ALA A 73 -6.84 -7.51 1.13
C ALA A 73 -7.94 -8.43 0.56
N PHE A 74 -9.17 -7.91 0.47
CA PHE A 74 -10.32 -8.73 0.10
C PHE A 74 -10.36 -9.00 -1.40
N GLY A 75 -10.00 -8.02 -2.23
CA GLY A 75 -9.86 -8.22 -3.68
C GLY A 75 -8.71 -9.17 -4.00
N GLY A 76 -7.60 -9.09 -3.27
CA GLY A 76 -6.49 -10.04 -3.39
C GLY A 76 -6.90 -11.47 -3.01
N ALA A 77 -7.60 -11.64 -1.89
CA ALA A 77 -8.10 -12.95 -1.46
C ALA A 77 -9.08 -13.56 -2.47
N ILE A 78 -10.05 -12.80 -2.95
CA ILE A 78 -10.99 -13.25 -3.99
C ILE A 78 -10.24 -13.59 -5.28
N GLY A 79 -9.28 -12.75 -5.68
CA GLY A 79 -8.45 -12.98 -6.85
C GLY A 79 -7.67 -14.30 -6.78
N LEU A 80 -7.08 -14.62 -5.62
CA LEU A 80 -6.37 -15.88 -5.40
C LEU A 80 -7.32 -17.09 -5.41
N LEU A 81 -8.50 -16.98 -4.80
CA LEU A 81 -9.52 -18.04 -4.83
C LEU A 81 -10.00 -18.33 -6.25
N MET A 82 -10.29 -17.29 -7.03
CA MET A 82 -10.68 -17.44 -8.43
C MET A 82 -9.56 -18.03 -9.27
N LEU A 83 -8.31 -17.62 -9.03
CA LEU A 83 -7.14 -18.13 -9.74
C LEU A 83 -6.89 -19.60 -9.43
N GLY A 84 -6.96 -19.99 -8.15
CA GLY A 84 -6.84 -21.40 -7.74
C GLY A 84 -7.93 -22.25 -8.39
N THR A 85 -9.18 -21.80 -8.35
CA THR A 85 -10.31 -22.50 -8.98
C THR A 85 -10.13 -22.63 -10.50
N ALA A 86 -9.58 -21.61 -11.16
CA ALA A 86 -9.29 -21.65 -12.59
C ALA A 86 -8.18 -22.66 -12.92
N LEU A 87 -7.14 -22.75 -12.08
CA LEU A 87 -6.04 -23.71 -12.21
C LEU A 87 -6.44 -25.15 -11.89
N ASP A 88 -7.53 -25.37 -11.15
CA ASP A 88 -8.10 -26.71 -10.96
C ASP A 88 -8.87 -27.20 -12.20
N SER A 89 -9.21 -26.30 -13.14
CA SER A 89 -9.95 -26.66 -14.35
C SER A 89 -9.09 -27.43 -15.36
N SER A 90 -9.65 -28.48 -15.95
CA SER A 90 -9.02 -29.23 -17.05
C SER A 90 -9.06 -28.51 -18.39
N SER A 91 -9.84 -27.43 -18.53
CA SER A 91 -10.01 -26.68 -19.78
C SER A 91 -9.23 -25.37 -19.84
N ILE A 92 -8.52 -25.01 -18.76
CA ILE A 92 -7.79 -23.74 -18.69
C ILE A 92 -6.59 -23.76 -19.66
N THR A 93 -6.40 -22.67 -20.40
CA THR A 93 -5.28 -22.49 -21.34
C THR A 93 -4.33 -21.39 -20.86
N GLY A 94 -3.09 -21.39 -21.33
CA GLY A 94 -2.12 -20.33 -21.01
C GLY A 94 -2.62 -18.95 -21.47
N GLU A 95 -3.20 -18.86 -22.66
CA GLU A 95 -3.81 -17.61 -23.16
C GLU A 95 -4.93 -17.08 -22.24
N THR A 96 -5.80 -17.96 -21.75
CA THR A 96 -6.88 -17.57 -20.82
C THR A 96 -6.30 -17.05 -19.50
N MET A 97 -5.28 -17.73 -18.97
CA MET A 97 -4.59 -17.31 -17.75
C MET A 97 -3.96 -15.92 -17.90
N VAL A 98 -3.21 -15.71 -18.98
CA VAL A 98 -2.59 -14.41 -19.28
C VAL A 98 -3.67 -13.33 -19.41
N THR A 99 -4.75 -13.59 -20.15
CA THR A 99 -5.83 -12.62 -20.39
C THR A 99 -6.58 -12.25 -19.11
N MET A 100 -6.84 -13.22 -18.22
CA MET A 100 -7.47 -12.96 -16.92
C MET A 100 -6.56 -12.16 -15.99
N PHE A 101 -5.25 -12.35 -16.11
CA PHE A 101 -4.29 -11.88 -15.13
C PHE A 101 -3.62 -10.55 -15.49
N LEU A 102 -3.23 -10.33 -16.75
CA LEU A 102 -2.51 -9.14 -17.19
C LEU A 102 -3.21 -7.83 -16.78
N PRO A 103 -4.54 -7.69 -16.91
CA PRO A 103 -5.24 -6.47 -16.52
C PRO A 103 -5.16 -6.16 -15.01
N SER A 104 -4.89 -7.16 -14.17
CA SER A 104 -4.76 -6.97 -12.72
C SER A 104 -3.50 -6.19 -12.32
N ILE A 105 -2.44 -6.25 -13.13
CA ILE A 105 -1.15 -5.61 -12.85
C ILE A 105 -1.28 -4.08 -12.79
N PRO A 106 -1.76 -3.36 -13.84
CA PRO A 106 -1.88 -1.92 -13.77
C PRO A 106 -2.87 -1.45 -12.70
N ILE A 107 -3.92 -2.23 -12.41
CA ILE A 107 -4.87 -1.92 -11.33
C ILE A 107 -4.18 -2.02 -9.95
N ALA A 108 -3.39 -3.07 -9.72
CA ALA A 108 -2.66 -3.25 -8.48
C ALA A 108 -1.61 -2.14 -8.28
N ILE A 109 -0.94 -1.71 -9.35
CA ILE A 109 -0.03 -0.56 -9.34
C ILE A 109 -0.80 0.71 -8.98
N ALA A 110 -1.90 1.01 -9.69
CA ALA A 110 -2.71 2.20 -9.46
C ALA A 110 -3.29 2.27 -8.03
N ALA A 111 -3.59 1.14 -7.40
CA ALA A 111 -4.03 1.08 -6.01
C ALA A 111 -2.89 1.31 -5.01
N ASN A 112 -1.70 0.75 -5.26
CA ASN A 112 -0.58 0.81 -4.33
C ASN A 112 0.20 2.13 -4.38
N VAL A 113 0.44 2.65 -5.59
CA VAL A 113 1.28 3.85 -5.80
C VAL A 113 0.83 5.05 -4.97
N PRO A 114 -0.47 5.41 -4.89
CA PRO A 114 -0.90 6.51 -4.02
C PRO A 114 -0.58 6.26 -2.55
N THR A 115 -0.64 4.99 -2.13
CA THR A 115 -0.40 4.60 -0.74
C THR A 115 1.08 4.67 -0.38
N GLU A 116 1.94 4.21 -1.29
CA GLU A 116 3.40 4.27 -1.21
C GLU A 116 3.89 5.73 -1.23
N LEU A 117 3.46 6.51 -2.23
CA LEU A 117 3.98 7.86 -2.47
C LEU A 117 3.46 8.90 -1.47
N PHE A 118 2.22 8.75 -0.96
CA PHE A 118 1.55 9.81 -0.21
C PHE A 118 0.99 9.37 1.12
N VAL A 119 0.27 8.25 1.19
CA VAL A 119 -0.51 7.87 2.39
C VAL A 119 0.41 7.54 3.56
N ILE A 120 1.26 6.53 3.41
CA ILE A 120 2.14 6.08 4.49
C ILE A 120 3.12 7.18 4.92
N PRO A 121 3.90 7.82 4.03
CA PRO A 121 4.82 8.88 4.44
C PRO A 121 4.08 10.10 4.99
N GLY A 122 2.92 10.46 4.43
CA GLY A 122 2.07 11.54 4.94
C GLY A 122 1.58 11.26 6.36
N LEU A 123 1.09 10.06 6.62
CA LEU A 123 0.64 9.62 7.95
C LEU A 123 1.77 9.60 8.97
N LEU A 124 2.97 9.12 8.60
CA LEU A 124 4.14 9.15 9.48
C LEU A 124 4.48 10.57 9.93
N ILE A 125 4.21 11.60 9.12
CA ILE A 125 4.50 12.99 9.47
C ILE A 125 3.33 13.67 10.19
N LEU A 126 2.12 13.52 9.67
CA LEU A 126 0.91 14.23 10.12
C LEU A 126 0.30 13.60 11.37
N ALA A 127 0.28 12.26 11.47
CA ALA A 127 -0.23 11.54 12.64
C ALA A 127 0.82 11.38 13.76
N TRP A 128 1.94 12.12 13.70
CA TRP A 128 3.02 12.04 14.69
C TRP A 128 2.71 12.79 15.99
N ARG A 129 1.63 12.40 16.65
CA ARG A 129 1.21 12.88 17.97
C ARG A 129 1.34 11.76 19.01
N PRO A 130 1.68 12.06 20.28
CA PRO A 130 1.65 11.05 21.34
C PRO A 130 0.26 10.41 21.44
N GLY A 131 0.22 9.09 21.63
CA GLY A 131 -1.03 8.34 21.78
C GLY A 131 -1.10 7.07 20.91
N PRO A 132 -2.19 6.30 21.04
CA PRO A 132 -2.36 5.01 20.36
C PRO A 132 -2.34 5.12 18.84
N ARG A 133 -2.87 6.21 18.27
CA ARG A 133 -2.88 6.44 16.82
C ARG A 133 -1.49 6.38 16.19
N ARG A 134 -0.49 6.99 16.84
CA ARG A 134 0.89 6.97 16.35
C ARG A 134 1.44 5.55 16.31
N VAL A 135 1.18 4.75 17.34
CA VAL A 135 1.66 3.37 17.40
C VAL A 135 1.06 2.56 16.25
N LEU A 136 -0.25 2.69 16.03
CA LEU A 136 -0.97 2.00 14.97
C LEU A 136 -0.50 2.42 13.57
N VAL A 137 -0.28 3.73 13.34
CA VAL A 137 0.27 4.24 12.07
C VAL A 137 1.69 3.75 11.83
N VAL A 138 2.55 3.73 12.86
CA VAL A 138 3.92 3.22 12.73
C VAL A 138 3.92 1.72 12.47
N ALA A 139 3.06 0.95 13.13
CA ALA A 139 2.90 -0.48 12.87
C ALA A 139 2.42 -0.74 11.44
N ALA A 140 1.39 0.00 10.97
CA ALA A 140 0.91 -0.07 9.59
C ALA A 140 2.02 0.26 8.59
N ALA A 141 2.79 1.33 8.84
CA ALA A 141 3.90 1.73 7.99
C ALA A 141 5.02 0.68 7.95
N ALA A 142 5.35 0.06 9.08
CA ALA A 142 6.37 -0.99 9.16
C ALA A 142 5.94 -2.27 8.41
N LEU A 143 4.70 -2.71 8.63
CA LEU A 143 4.12 -3.86 7.92
C LEU A 143 4.07 -3.59 6.41
N TYR A 144 3.62 -2.39 6.02
CA TYR A 144 3.57 -2.01 4.61
C TYR A 144 4.98 -1.94 4.01
N PHE A 145 5.96 -1.38 4.72
CA PHE A 145 7.36 -1.33 4.27
C PHE A 145 7.92 -2.72 3.96
N VAL A 146 7.78 -3.67 4.88
CA VAL A 146 8.20 -5.07 4.67
C VAL A 146 7.47 -5.67 3.47
N HIS A 147 6.16 -5.46 3.39
CA HIS A 147 5.34 -5.95 2.29
C HIS A 147 5.80 -5.39 0.92
N ARG A 148 6.19 -4.11 0.86
CA ARG A 148 6.70 -3.46 -0.37
C ARG A 148 8.08 -3.96 -0.78
N ILE A 149 9.00 -4.13 0.17
CA ILE A 149 10.31 -4.72 -0.10
C ILE A 149 10.15 -6.11 -0.71
N TRP A 150 9.32 -6.97 -0.10
CA TRP A 150 9.01 -8.29 -0.66
C TRP A 150 8.41 -8.19 -2.06
N THR A 151 7.49 -7.24 -2.25
CA THR A 151 6.82 -7.03 -3.55
C THR A 151 7.83 -6.73 -4.65
N TYR A 152 8.79 -5.84 -4.44
CA TYR A 152 9.75 -5.46 -5.47
C TYR A 152 10.96 -6.40 -5.61
N LEU A 153 11.29 -7.17 -4.58
CA LEU A 153 12.42 -8.10 -4.64
C LEU A 153 12.03 -9.50 -5.12
N VAL A 154 10.80 -9.93 -4.87
CA VAL A 154 10.34 -11.31 -5.14
C VAL A 154 9.16 -11.31 -6.09
N PHE A 155 8.07 -10.64 -5.72
CA PHE A 155 6.79 -10.83 -6.41
C PHE A 155 6.71 -10.16 -7.79
N ALA A 156 7.21 -8.93 -7.93
CA ALA A 156 7.10 -8.16 -9.16
C ALA A 156 7.92 -8.77 -10.31
N PRO A 157 9.19 -9.20 -10.10
CA PRO A 157 9.95 -9.94 -11.12
C PRO A 157 9.20 -11.17 -11.63
N ASP A 158 8.77 -12.06 -10.73
CA ASP A 158 8.10 -13.32 -11.10
C ASP A 158 6.81 -13.08 -11.93
N ARG A 159 6.06 -12.01 -11.62
CA ARG A 159 4.86 -11.64 -12.39
C ARG A 159 5.14 -11.02 -13.75
N LEU A 160 6.26 -10.29 -13.90
CA LEU A 160 6.65 -9.72 -15.19
C LEU A 160 7.16 -10.82 -16.14
N ASP A 161 7.90 -11.78 -15.60
CA ASP A 161 8.33 -12.97 -16.34
C ASP A 161 7.13 -13.81 -16.77
N PHE A 162 6.14 -13.99 -15.88
CA PHE A 162 4.87 -14.63 -16.22
C PHE A 162 4.12 -13.95 -17.38
N ALA A 163 4.04 -12.62 -17.37
CA ALA A 163 3.37 -11.86 -18.43
C ALA A 163 4.03 -12.07 -19.82
N ALA A 164 5.30 -12.48 -19.83
CA ALA A 164 6.06 -12.81 -21.03
C ALA A 164 5.97 -14.30 -21.43
N ALA A 165 5.55 -15.18 -20.53
CA ALA A 165 5.54 -16.63 -20.72
C ALA A 165 4.17 -17.16 -21.18
N GLU A 166 4.22 -18.09 -22.15
CA GLU A 166 3.15 -19.02 -22.52
C GLU A 166 1.77 -18.43 -22.91
N ARG A 167 1.54 -18.25 -24.22
CA ARG A 167 0.21 -17.94 -24.80
C ARG A 167 -0.40 -19.15 -25.52
N SER A 168 -0.13 -20.35 -25.02
CA SER A 168 -0.68 -21.54 -25.64
C SER A 168 -2.21 -21.55 -25.58
N THR A 169 -2.83 -21.92 -26.70
CA THR A 169 -4.28 -22.15 -26.84
C THR A 169 -4.67 -23.57 -26.45
N THR A 170 -3.70 -24.46 -26.19
CA THR A 170 -3.99 -25.82 -25.71
C THR A 170 -4.27 -25.83 -24.21
N PRO A 171 -5.13 -26.74 -23.71
CA PRO A 171 -5.31 -26.91 -22.28
C PRO A 171 -4.01 -27.22 -21.57
N LEU A 172 -3.80 -26.61 -20.40
CA LEU A 172 -2.62 -26.82 -19.57
C LEU A 172 -2.63 -28.23 -18.98
N SER A 173 -1.49 -28.91 -19.12
CA SER A 173 -1.18 -30.15 -18.42
C SER A 173 -1.14 -29.92 -16.90
N PRO A 174 -1.29 -30.97 -16.08
CA PRO A 174 -1.18 -30.84 -14.62
C PRO A 174 0.16 -30.27 -14.15
N ALA A 175 1.25 -30.57 -14.86
CA ALA A 175 2.59 -30.06 -14.56
C ALA A 175 2.65 -28.54 -14.80
N GLU A 176 2.18 -28.08 -15.95
CA GLU A 176 2.10 -26.65 -16.26
C GLU A 176 1.21 -25.92 -15.25
N ARG A 177 0.03 -26.46 -14.88
CA ARG A 177 -0.82 -25.80 -13.87
C ARG A 177 -0.15 -25.65 -12.52
N THR A 178 0.71 -26.60 -12.13
CA THR A 178 1.50 -26.52 -10.90
C THR A 178 2.57 -25.44 -11.00
N GLU A 179 3.25 -25.34 -12.14
CA GLU A 179 4.23 -24.29 -12.41
C GLU A 179 3.58 -22.91 -12.41
N PHE A 180 2.41 -22.77 -13.05
CA PHE A 180 1.60 -21.55 -13.01
C PHE A 180 1.18 -21.19 -11.58
N ALA A 181 0.76 -22.15 -10.76
CA ALA A 181 0.41 -21.89 -9.36
C ALA A 181 1.59 -21.33 -8.55
N GLN A 182 2.80 -21.84 -8.80
CA GLN A 182 4.04 -21.38 -8.16
C GLN A 182 4.44 -19.99 -8.66
N ALA A 183 4.50 -19.79 -9.98
CA ALA A 183 4.88 -18.51 -10.59
C ALA A 183 3.90 -17.37 -10.23
N LEU A 184 2.62 -17.70 -10.07
CA LEU A 184 1.60 -16.74 -9.70
C LEU A 184 1.45 -16.53 -8.19
N HIS A 185 2.22 -17.27 -7.38
CA HIS A 185 2.24 -17.18 -5.93
C HIS A 185 0.84 -17.40 -5.34
N VAL A 186 0.13 -18.46 -5.77
CA VAL A 186 -1.26 -18.73 -5.35
C VAL A 186 -1.38 -18.91 -3.83
N ASP A 187 -0.35 -19.47 -3.20
CA ASP A 187 -0.30 -19.72 -1.74
C ASP A 187 0.23 -18.52 -0.93
N ASP A 188 0.42 -17.35 -1.55
CA ASP A 188 1.09 -16.23 -0.91
C ASP A 188 0.21 -15.52 0.15
N PRO A 189 0.69 -15.42 1.40
CA PRO A 189 -0.04 -14.78 2.49
C PRO A 189 -0.06 -13.23 2.42
N ARG A 190 0.41 -12.58 1.35
CA ARG A 190 0.40 -11.11 1.22
C ARG A 190 -0.97 -10.45 1.48
N TRP A 191 -2.07 -11.10 1.10
CA TRP A 191 -3.40 -10.57 1.40
C TRP A 191 -3.65 -10.49 2.92
N ILE A 192 -3.08 -11.39 3.71
CA ILE A 192 -3.12 -11.36 5.19
C ILE A 192 -2.36 -10.14 5.71
N LEU A 193 -1.19 -9.82 5.14
CA LEU A 193 -0.47 -8.59 5.49
C LEU A 193 -1.33 -7.35 5.22
N ASN A 194 -2.04 -7.30 4.09
CA ASN A 194 -2.98 -6.22 3.81
C ASN A 194 -4.12 -6.15 4.84
N VAL A 195 -4.64 -7.29 5.32
CA VAL A 195 -5.64 -7.33 6.41
C VAL A 195 -5.07 -6.76 7.70
N LEU A 196 -3.82 -7.09 8.07
CA LEU A 196 -3.19 -6.58 9.28
C LEU A 196 -2.95 -5.06 9.19
N ILE A 197 -2.53 -4.56 8.03
CA ILE A 197 -2.34 -3.13 7.80
C ILE A 197 -3.69 -2.42 7.82
N PHE A 198 -4.71 -2.99 7.18
CA PHE A 198 -6.09 -2.52 7.25
C PHE A 198 -6.58 -2.42 8.69
N ALA A 199 -6.41 -3.47 9.50
CA ALA A 199 -6.83 -3.48 10.89
C ALA A 199 -6.11 -2.39 11.72
N ALA A 200 -4.81 -2.19 11.49
CA ALA A 200 -4.05 -1.13 12.15
C ALA A 200 -4.55 0.27 11.76
N LEU A 201 -4.80 0.53 10.47
CA LEU A 201 -5.33 1.81 10.00
C LEU A 201 -6.77 2.05 10.45
N LEU A 202 -7.61 1.01 10.47
CA LEU A 202 -8.96 1.07 10.97
C LEU A 202 -8.99 1.39 12.47
N GLY A 203 -8.14 0.73 13.27
CA GLY A 203 -7.91 1.08 14.67
C GLY A 203 -7.44 2.52 14.83
N ALA A 204 -6.57 3.00 13.94
CA ALA A 204 -6.10 4.38 13.94
C ALA A 204 -7.21 5.38 13.60
N ALA A 205 -8.22 4.99 12.80
CA ALA A 205 -9.40 5.80 12.50
C ALA A 205 -10.28 6.02 13.73
N PHE A 206 -10.41 5.01 14.60
CA PHE A 206 -11.13 5.12 15.88
C PHE A 206 -10.40 5.97 16.93
N CYS A 207 -9.15 6.36 16.66
CA CYS A 207 -8.38 7.28 17.51
C CYS A 207 -8.37 8.71 16.95
N SER A 208 -9.46 9.16 16.31
CA SER A 208 -9.53 10.41 15.52
C SER A 208 -9.21 11.68 16.31
N ARG A 209 -8.83 12.76 15.61
CA ARG A 209 -8.68 14.11 16.21
C ARG A 209 -9.99 14.88 16.25
N PHE A 210 -10.99 14.50 15.46
CA PHE A 210 -12.28 15.19 15.45
C PHE A 210 -12.99 15.13 16.80
N ASP A 211 -12.79 14.05 17.56
CA ASP A 211 -13.37 13.88 18.90
C ASP A 211 -12.81 14.91 19.90
N VAL A 212 -11.56 15.36 19.71
CA VAL A 212 -10.93 16.40 20.54
C VAL A 212 -11.31 17.81 20.06
N GLY A 213 -11.50 18.00 18.75
CA GLY A 213 -11.85 19.30 18.15
C GLY A 213 -13.27 19.76 18.47
N ARG A 214 -14.26 18.86 18.49
CA ARG A 214 -15.65 19.20 18.86
C ARG A 214 -15.79 19.67 20.30
N ALA A 215 -14.92 19.19 21.20
CA ALA A 215 -14.90 19.63 22.60
C ALA A 215 -14.43 21.09 22.76
N PHE A 216 -13.70 21.65 21.78
CA PHE A 216 -13.22 23.04 21.82
C PHE A 216 -14.18 24.04 21.13
N ASP A 217 -14.99 23.60 20.18
CA ASP A 217 -16.01 24.46 19.54
C ASP A 217 -17.28 24.64 20.40
N GLN A 218 -17.46 23.80 21.44
CA GLN A 218 -18.47 24.02 22.48
C GLN A 218 -17.92 25.00 23.55
N LYS A 219 -17.86 26.30 23.24
CA LYS A 219 -17.80 27.32 24.30
C LYS A 219 -19.19 27.46 24.95
N PRO A 220 -19.30 27.62 26.27
CA PRO A 220 -20.59 27.79 26.93
C PRO A 220 -21.20 29.13 26.51
N SER A 221 -22.31 29.09 25.80
CA SER A 221 -23.18 30.25 25.59
C SER A 221 -24.03 30.50 26.83
N GLU A 222 -23.45 30.50 28.02
CA GLU A 222 -24.17 30.76 29.27
C GLU A 222 -23.23 31.42 30.28
N VAL A 223 -23.14 32.75 30.24
CA VAL A 223 -23.30 33.65 31.39
C VAL A 223 -23.67 35.01 30.81
N ARG A 224 -24.96 35.28 30.61
CA ARG A 224 -25.48 36.66 30.67
C ARG A 224 -26.28 36.73 31.96
N GLY A 225 -25.65 37.31 32.99
CA GLY A 225 -26.37 37.86 34.14
C GLY A 225 -27.07 39.16 33.77
#